data_AF-A0A8I0HAP5-F1
#
_entry.id   AF-A0A8I0HAP5-F1
#
_cell.length_a   1.000
_cell.length_b   1.000
_cell.length_c   1.000
_cell.angle_alpha   90.00
_cell.angle_beta   90.00
_cell.angle_gamma   90.00
#
_symmetry.space_group_name_H-M   'P 1'
#
loop_
_entity.id
_entity.type
_entity.pdbx_description
1 polymer ?
#
loop_
_entity_poly.entity_id
_entity_poly.type
_entity_poly.pdbx_seq_one_letter_code
_entity_poly.pdbx_strand_id
1 'polypeptide(L)'
;INDDGSIFHLHLRPDQLTDNIILVGDPARVELVASFFDTRDFDVQSREFRTIGGTYKGKPIMCLSHGIGPDNIDIVINELD
;
A
#
# COMPACT_ATOMS: atom_id res chain seq x y z
N ILE A 1 0.88 15.59 4.78
CA ILE A 1 0.35 15.68 3.40
C ILE A 1 1.41 16.37 2.55
N ASN A 2 1.73 15.77 1.41
CA ASN A 2 2.68 16.29 0.43
C ASN A 2 1.99 17.27 -0.53
N ASP A 3 2.76 18.00 -1.34
CA ASP A 3 2.24 19.01 -2.27
C ASP A 3 1.28 18.44 -3.33
N ASP A 4 1.39 17.15 -3.64
CA ASP A 4 0.52 16.41 -4.57
C ASP A 4 -0.75 15.84 -3.93
N GLY A 5 -0.98 16.13 -2.64
CA GLY A 5 -2.14 15.65 -1.89
C GLY A 5 -1.99 14.23 -1.32
N SER A 6 -0.83 13.58 -1.49
CA SER A 6 -0.55 12.28 -0.88
C SER A 6 -0.19 12.38 0.61
N ILE A 7 -0.39 11.29 1.36
CA ILE A 7 0.03 11.20 2.76
C ILE A 7 1.56 11.08 2.88
N PHE A 8 2.12 11.54 3.99
CA PHE A 8 3.52 11.95 4.08
C PHE A 8 4.51 10.80 3.86
N HIS A 9 4.35 9.67 4.55
CA HIS A 9 5.28 8.54 4.42
C HIS A 9 4.86 7.57 3.31
N LEU A 10 3.56 7.24 3.20
CA LEU A 10 3.09 6.23 2.24
C LEU A 10 2.99 6.74 0.81
N HIS A 11 2.89 8.06 0.61
CA HIS A 11 2.65 8.69 -0.69
C HIS A 11 1.37 8.20 -1.41
N LEU A 12 0.43 7.67 -0.64
CA LEU A 12 -0.90 7.32 -1.13
C LEU A 12 -1.82 8.53 -1.12
N ARG A 13 -2.65 8.65 -2.16
CA ARG A 13 -3.75 9.61 -2.21
C ARG A 13 -5.07 8.95 -1.78
N PRO A 14 -6.08 9.74 -1.37
CA PRO A 14 -7.39 9.19 -0.98
C PRO A 14 -8.07 8.33 -2.04
N ASP A 15 -7.89 8.65 -3.34
CA ASP A 15 -8.44 7.87 -4.45
C ASP A 15 -7.82 6.48 -4.64
N GLN A 16 -6.68 6.22 -3.97
CA GLN A 16 -5.95 4.95 -4.05
C GLN A 16 -6.26 4.01 -2.88
N LEU A 17 -7.03 4.46 -1.88
CA LEU A 17 -7.36 3.66 -0.71
C LEU A 17 -8.44 2.63 -1.02
N THR A 18 -8.34 1.47 -0.38
CA THR A 18 -9.33 0.40 -0.45
C THR A 18 -9.59 -0.18 0.93
N ASP A 19 -10.80 -0.66 1.19
CA ASP A 19 -11.14 -1.28 2.49
C ASP A 19 -10.40 -2.62 2.73
N ASN A 20 -9.94 -3.27 1.67
CA ASN A 20 -9.23 -4.56 1.76
C ASN A 20 -7.73 -4.35 1.58
N ILE A 21 -6.98 -4.38 2.68
CA ILE A 21 -5.54 -4.13 2.69
C ILE A 21 -4.81 -5.39 3.18
N ILE A 22 -3.84 -5.87 2.40
CA ILE A 22 -2.87 -6.88 2.81
C ILE A 22 -1.60 -6.15 3.26
N LEU A 23 -1.16 -6.40 4.49
CA LEU A 23 0.11 -5.87 5.00
C LEU A 23 1.21 -6.93 4.95
N VAL A 24 2.39 -6.55 4.46
CA VAL A 24 3.58 -7.40 4.43
C VAL A 24 4.81 -6.64 4.93
N GLY A 25 5.81 -7.30 5.51
CA GLY A 25 7.02 -6.59 5.95
C GLY A 25 7.91 -6.14 4.79
N ASP A 26 8.16 -7.04 3.84
CA ASP A 26 9.13 -6.84 2.76
C ASP A 26 8.49 -6.19 1.51
N PRO A 27 9.01 -5.07 0.99
CA PRO A 27 8.57 -4.47 -0.29
C PRO A 27 8.58 -5.43 -1.47
N ALA A 28 9.50 -6.39 -1.52
CA ALA A 28 9.55 -7.38 -2.60
C ALA A 28 8.36 -8.36 -2.53
N ARG A 29 7.80 -8.58 -1.33
CA ARG A 29 6.61 -9.43 -1.15
C ARG A 29 5.34 -8.78 -1.70
N VAL A 30 5.30 -7.45 -1.80
CA VAL A 30 4.17 -6.72 -2.41
C VAL A 30 3.98 -7.16 -3.85
N GLU A 31 5.08 -7.22 -4.62
CA GLU A 31 5.06 -7.67 -6.02
C GLU A 31 4.54 -9.11 -6.15
N LEU A 32 5.02 -10.01 -5.28
CA LEU A 32 4.59 -11.41 -5.26
C LEU A 32 3.09 -11.53 -4.99
N VAL A 33 2.58 -10.83 -3.97
CA VAL A 33 1.14 -10.85 -3.63
C VAL A 33 0.31 -10.25 -4.77
N ALA A 34 0.73 -9.10 -5.30
CA ALA A 34 0.03 -8.42 -6.39
C ALA A 34 0.07 -9.21 -7.70
N SER A 35 0.94 -10.22 -7.85
CA SER A 35 0.95 -11.12 -9.03
C SER A 35 -0.30 -12.00 -9.11
N PHE A 36 -1.04 -12.12 -7.99
CA PHE A 36 -2.31 -12.83 -7.92
C PHE A 36 -3.53 -11.92 -8.17
N PHE A 37 -3.34 -10.60 -8.32
CA PHE A 37 -4.45 -9.68 -8.59
C PHE A 37 -4.94 -9.85 -10.03
N ASP A 38 -6.24 -9.62 -10.24
CA ASP A 38 -6.85 -9.60 -11.57
C ASP A 38 -6.43 -8.34 -12.33
N THR A 39 -6.34 -7.20 -11.63
CA THR A 39 -5.88 -5.92 -12.17
C THR A 39 -4.82 -5.29 -11.28
N ARG A 40 -4.02 -4.38 -11.84
CA ARG A 40 -3.04 -3.56 -11.13
C ARG A 40 -3.22 -2.12 -11.61
N ASP A 41 -3.87 -1.31 -10.79
CA ASP A 41 -4.34 0.02 -11.16
C ASP A 41 -3.30 1.09 -10.80
N PHE A 42 -2.50 0.84 -9.76
CA PHE A 42 -1.37 1.69 -9.36
C PHE A 42 -0.28 0.89 -8.65
N ASP A 43 0.94 1.41 -8.72
CA ASP A 43 2.12 0.96 -7.96
C ASP A 43 2.83 2.22 -7.45
N VAL A 44 2.86 2.39 -6.13
CA VAL A 44 3.46 3.54 -5.46
C VAL A 44 4.53 3.03 -4.52
N GLN A 45 5.67 3.71 -4.50
CA GLN A 45 6.73 3.38 -3.56
C GLN A 45 7.37 4.64 -2.98
N SER A 46 7.48 4.67 -1.66
CA SER A 46 8.29 5.63 -0.90
C SER A 46 9.07 4.89 0.16
N ARG A 47 10.41 4.98 0.09
CA ARG A 47 11.34 4.28 1.01
C ARG A 47 11.00 2.77 1.07
N GLU A 48 10.72 2.24 2.26
CA GLU A 48 10.31 0.86 2.53
C GLU A 48 8.78 0.60 2.41
N PHE A 49 7.99 1.62 2.09
CA PHE A 49 6.54 1.51 1.89
C PHE A 49 6.25 1.42 0.39
N ARG A 50 5.88 0.22 -0.07
CA ARG A 50 5.44 -0.03 -1.45
C ARG A 50 4.00 -0.50 -1.41
N THR A 51 3.16 0.07 -2.25
CA THR A 51 1.77 -0.32 -2.40
C THR A 51 1.44 -0.63 -3.84
N ILE A 52 0.86 -1.81 -4.08
CA ILE A 52 0.19 -2.11 -5.34
C ILE A 52 -1.30 -2.30 -5.06
N GLY A 53 -2.13 -1.56 -5.78
CA GLY A 53 -3.59 -1.67 -5.71
C GLY A 53 -4.20 -2.14 -7.01
N GLY A 54 -5.37 -2.77 -6.92
CA GLY A 54 -6.10 -3.28 -8.05
C GLY A 54 -7.34 -4.05 -7.61
N THR A 55 -7.63 -5.15 -8.29
CA THR A 55 -8.78 -6.01 -7.96
C THR A 55 -8.38 -7.47 -7.77
N TYR A 56 -9.09 -8.17 -6.90
CA TYR A 56 -9.02 -9.64 -6.76
C TYR A 56 -10.43 -10.22 -6.64
N LYS A 57 -10.76 -11.12 -7.57
CA LYS A 57 -12.12 -11.64 -7.77
C LYS A 57 -13.16 -10.52 -7.89
N GLY A 58 -12.80 -9.48 -8.66
CA GLY A 58 -13.63 -8.30 -8.89
C GLY A 58 -13.84 -7.38 -7.68
N LYS A 59 -13.11 -7.57 -6.57
CA LYS A 59 -13.17 -6.69 -5.39
C LYS A 59 -11.92 -5.81 -5.31
N PRO A 60 -12.04 -4.51 -5.00
CA PRO A 60 -10.89 -3.64 -4.75
C PRO A 60 -10.04 -4.17 -3.60
N ILE A 61 -8.73 -4.20 -3.82
CA ILE A 61 -7.74 -4.67 -2.86
C ILE A 61 -6.40 -3.94 -3.10
N MET A 62 -5.64 -3.76 -2.03
CA MET A 62 -4.25 -3.32 -2.11
C MET A 62 -3.34 -4.16 -1.22
N CYS A 63 -2.07 -4.27 -1.62
CA CYS A 63 -1.00 -4.86 -0.81
C CYS A 63 0.02 -3.77 -0.51
N LEU A 64 0.35 -3.55 0.77
CA LEU A 64 1.25 -2.51 1.25
C LEU A 64 2.37 -3.11 2.11
N SER A 65 3.62 -2.74 1.86
CA SER A 65 4.73 -3.08 2.74
C SER A 65 4.85 -2.13 3.92
N HIS A 66 5.09 -2.66 5.11
CA HIS A 66 5.26 -1.90 6.35
C HIS A 66 6.72 -1.92 6.86
N GLY A 67 7.69 -2.48 6.15
CA GLY A 67 9.06 -2.57 6.64
C GLY A 67 9.24 -3.48 7.88
N ILE A 68 10.25 -3.20 8.69
CA ILE A 68 10.59 -3.98 9.89
C ILE A 68 10.45 -3.09 11.11
N GLY A 69 9.70 -3.56 12.11
CA GLY A 69 9.58 -2.89 13.40
C GLY A 69 8.17 -2.35 13.67
N PRO A 70 7.79 -2.23 14.95
CA PRO A 70 6.49 -1.70 15.34
C PRO A 70 6.33 -0.21 15.04
N ASP A 71 7.44 0.54 15.01
CA ASP A 71 7.51 1.95 14.61
C ASP A 71 7.06 2.16 13.16
N ASN A 72 7.50 1.31 12.23
CA ASN A 72 7.02 1.39 10.86
C ASN A 72 5.53 1.01 10.71
N ILE A 73 5.06 0.05 11.50
CA ILE A 73 3.62 -0.32 11.51
C ILE A 73 2.79 0.85 12.03
N ASP A 74 3.24 1.55 13.07
CA ASP A 74 2.56 2.73 13.59
C ASP A 74 2.40 3.83 12.52
N ILE A 75 3.44 4.07 11.71
CA ILE A 75 3.35 4.97 10.55
C ILE A 75 2.25 4.51 9.58
N VAL A 76 2.26 3.23 9.20
CA VAL A 76 1.29 2.69 8.24
C VAL A 76 -0.15 2.83 8.76
N ILE A 77 -0.40 2.47 10.01
CA ILE A 77 -1.75 2.50 10.57
C ILE A 77 -2.23 3.94 10.76
N ASN A 78 -1.40 4.84 11.27
CA ASN A 78 -1.76 6.25 11.45
C ASN A 78 -2.01 6.99 10.14
N GLU A 79 -1.35 6.58 9.05
CA GLU A 79 -1.52 7.23 7.73
C GLU A 79 -2.62 6.60 6.86
N LEU A 80 -3.17 5.45 7.28
CA LEU A 80 -4.32 4.81 6.63
C LEU A 80 -5.67 5.18 7.26
N ASP A 81 -5.67 5.83 8.44
CA ASP A 81 -6.85 6.39 9.12
C ASP A 81 -7.32 7.71 8.48
#